data_AF-A0A3D1BVK0-F1
#
_entry.id   AF-A0A3D1BVK0-F1
#
_cell.length_a   1.000
_cell.length_b   1.000
_cell.length_c   1.000
_cell.angle_alpha   90.00
_cell.angle_beta   90.00
_cell.angle_gamma   90.00
#
_symmetry.space_group_name_H-M   'P 1'
#
loop_
_entity.id
_entity.type
_entity.pdbx_description
1 polymer ?
#
loop_
_entity_poly.entity_id
_entity_poly.type
_entity_poly.pdbx_seq_one_letter_code
_entity_poly.pdbx_strand_id
1 'polypeptide(L)' 'ERAKKLYNKLLVNHPKDTVLLIGHGFIGKILITVITGKNVEDIVAAENLKNTSLSIFEIHPGKECSIISLDSTEHLF' A
#
# COMPACT_ATOMS: atom_id res chain seq x y z
N GLU A 1 -0.75 6.89 -12.41
CA GLU A 1 -1.16 5.91 -13.44
C GLU A 1 -0.64 4.47 -13.26
N ARG A 2 0.67 4.19 -13.31
CA ARG A 2 1.17 2.78 -13.24
C ARG A 2 0.71 2.02 -11.99
N ALA A 3 0.79 2.65 -10.81
CA ALA A 3 0.35 2.05 -9.55
C ALA A 3 -1.16 1.79 -9.51
N LYS A 4 -2.00 2.71 -10.03
CA LYS A 4 -3.45 2.50 -10.16
C LYS A 4 -3.79 1.31 -11.06
N LYS A 5 -3.09 1.18 -12.20
CA LYS A 5 -3.27 0.03 -13.10
C LYS A 5 -2.88 -1.29 -12.43
N LEU A 6 -1.77 -1.30 -11.69
CA LEU A 6 -1.36 -2.47 -10.92
C LEU A 6 -2.41 -2.81 -9.85
N TYR A 7 -2.84 -1.82 -9.07
CA TYR A 7 -3.86 -1.99 -8.04
C TYR A 7 -5.16 -2.59 -8.60
N ASN A 8 -5.71 -2.01 -9.67
CA ASN A 8 -6.91 -2.54 -10.32
C ASN A 8 -6.72 -3.98 -10.80
N LYS A 9 -5.54 -4.32 -11.35
CA LYS A 9 -5.24 -5.69 -11.77
C LYS A 9 -5.22 -6.65 -10.58
N LEU A 10 -4.67 -6.23 -9.44
CA LEU A 10 -4.67 -7.03 -8.21
C LEU A 10 -6.09 -7.28 -7.70
N LEU A 11 -6.94 -6.25 -7.67
CA LEU A 11 -8.33 -6.41 -7.24
C LEU A 11 -9.13 -7.39 -8.10
N VAL A 12 -8.91 -7.38 -9.42
CA VAL A 12 -9.61 -8.28 -10.35
C VAL A 12 -9.07 -9.70 -10.27
N ASN A 13 -7.75 -9.87 -10.19
CA ASN A 13 -7.13 -11.19 -10.28
C ASN A 13 -7.03 -11.91 -8.93
N HIS A 14 -7.03 -11.16 -7.83
CA HIS A 14 -6.79 -11.66 -6.46
C HIS A 14 -7.83 -11.13 -5.47
N PRO A 15 -9.15 -11.30 -5.73
CA PRO A 15 -10.20 -10.71 -4.90
C PRO A 15 -10.30 -11.31 -3.48
N LYS A 16 -9.67 -12.45 -3.22
CA LYS A 16 -9.70 -13.19 -1.94
C LYS A 16 -8.33 -13.65 -1.46
N ASP A 17 -7.26 -13.27 -2.17
CA ASP A 17 -5.91 -13.70 -1.83
C ASP A 17 -5.20 -12.63 -1.01
N THR A 18 -4.22 -13.06 -0.23
CA THR A 18 -3.22 -12.15 0.34
C THR A 18 -2.09 -11.97 -0.65
N VAL A 19 -1.81 -10.74 -1.07
CA VAL A 19 -0.75 -10.41 -2.04
C VAL A 19 0.37 -9.66 -1.35
N LEU A 20 1.61 -10.14 -1.52
CA LEU A 20 2.81 -9.42 -1.10
C LEU A 20 3.40 -8.63 -2.26
N LEU A 21 3.62 -7.33 -2.04
CA LEU A 21 4.32 -6.44 -2.97
C LEU A 21 5.65 -6.00 -2.35
N ILE A 22 6.75 -6.26 -3.05
CA ILE A 22 8.09 -5.83 -2.64
C ILE A 22 8.56 -4.76 -3.62
N GLY A 23 9.07 -3.65 -3.08
CA GLY A 23 9.54 -2.53 -3.87
C GLY A 23 10.40 -1.57 -3.06
N HIS A 24 10.73 -0.43 -3.67
CA HIS A 24 11.52 0.63 -3.05
C HIS A 24 10.62 1.68 -2.37
N GLY A 25 11.17 2.46 -1.45
CA GLY A 25 10.41 3.44 -0.66
C GLY A 25 9.49 4.35 -1.48
N PHE A 26 9.99 4.92 -2.58
CA PHE A 26 9.20 5.82 -3.42
C PHE A 26 7.98 5.14 -4.07
N ILE A 27 8.16 3.96 -4.66
CA ILE A 27 7.06 3.22 -5.27
C ILE A 27 6.09 2.68 -4.20
N GLY A 28 6.62 2.31 -3.03
CA GLY A 28 5.83 1.92 -1.87
C GLY A 28 4.86 3.03 -1.45
N LYS A 29 5.33 4.27 -1.29
CA LYS A 29 4.45 5.41 -0.95
C LYS A 29 3.36 5.64 -2.00
N ILE A 30 3.70 5.58 -3.29
CA ILE A 30 2.71 5.72 -4.38
C ILE A 30 1.64 4.64 -4.28
N LEU A 31 2.02 3.39 -4.01
CA LEU A 31 1.07 2.29 -3.85
C LEU A 31 0.17 2.49 -2.64
N ILE A 32 0.74 2.86 -1.49
CA ILE A 32 -0.02 3.13 -0.26
C ILE A 32 -1.10 4.18 -0.52
N THR A 33 -0.79 5.26 -1.23
CA THR A 33 -1.78 6.30 -1.54
C THR A 33 -2.87 5.83 -2.49
N VAL A 34 -2.52 5.06 -3.51
CA VAL A 34 -3.52 4.46 -4.40
C VAL A 34 -4.45 3.52 -3.62
N ILE A 35 -3.90 2.71 -2.72
CA ILE A 35 -4.66 1.76 -1.91
C ILE A 35 -5.58 2.48 -0.92
N THR A 36 -5.06 3.52 -0.25
CA THR A 36 -5.78 4.26 0.78
C THR A 36 -6.68 5.38 0.23
N GLY A 37 -6.64 5.65 -1.07
CA GLY A 37 -7.41 6.74 -1.70
C GLY A 37 -6.96 8.15 -1.32
N LYS A 38 -5.79 8.31 -0.69
CA LYS A 38 -5.23 9.62 -0.33
C LYS A 38 -4.76 10.41 -1.55
N ASN A 39 -4.46 11.69 -1.35
CA ASN A 39 -3.97 12.54 -2.43
C ASN A 39 -2.46 12.37 -2.63
N VAL A 40 -1.98 12.69 -3.84
CA VAL A 40 -0.56 12.56 -4.19
C VAL A 40 0.29 13.59 -3.45
N GLU A 41 -0.28 14.77 -3.15
CA GLU A 41 0.41 15.79 -2.36
C GLU A 41 0.77 15.28 -0.95
N ASP A 42 -0.08 14.43 -0.36
CA ASP A 42 0.14 13.81 0.95
C ASP A 42 1.38 12.89 0.97
N ILE A 43 1.80 12.36 -0.19
CA ILE A 43 2.98 11.48 -0.32
C ILE A 43 4.29 12.25 -0.26
N VAL A 44 4.34 13.39 -0.95
CA VAL A 44 5.56 14.20 -1.03
C VAL A 44 5.91 14.73 0.36
N ALA A 45 4.89 15.03 1.16
CA ALA A 45 5.04 15.43 2.54
C ALA A 45 5.30 14.28 3.52
N ALA A 46 5.00 13.02 3.16
CA ALA A 46 5.19 11.88 4.04
C ALA A 46 6.67 11.50 4.21
N GLU A 47 7.05 11.10 5.42
CA GLU A 47 8.38 10.56 5.72
C GLU A 47 8.74 9.35 4.84
N ASN A 48 10.03 9.08 4.68
CA ASN A 48 10.48 7.90 3.92
C ASN A 48 10.11 6.61 4.64
N LEU A 49 9.66 5.62 3.87
CA LEU A 49 9.43 4.28 4.39
C LEU A 49 10.75 3.73 4.93
N LYS A 50 10.70 3.13 6.12
CA LYS A 50 11.86 2.50 6.76
C LYS A 50 12.29 1.27 5.95
N ASN A 51 13.56 0.92 6.08
CA ASN A 51 14.07 -0.30 5.45
C ASN A 51 13.35 -1.52 6.02
N THR A 52 13.02 -2.46 5.11
CA THR A 52 12.34 -3.72 5.44
C THR A 52 11.05 -3.54 6.24
N SER A 53 10.40 -2.37 6.19
CA SER A 53 9.13 -2.17 6.88
C SER A 53 7.97 -2.88 6.18
N LEU A 54 6.93 -3.18 6.94
CA LEU A 54 5.70 -3.81 6.46
C LEU A 54 4.53 -2.84 6.60
N SER A 55 3.72 -2.76 5.56
CA SER A 55 2.41 -2.09 5.58
C SER A 55 1.36 -3.09 5.13
N ILE A 56 0.32 -3.27 5.93
CA ILE A 56 -0.72 -4.28 5.74
C ILE A 56 -2.05 -3.54 5.60
N PHE A 57 -2.75 -3.86 4.50
CA PHE A 57 -4.01 -3.24 4.13
C PHE A 57 -5.04 -4.34 3.91
N GLU A 58 -6.26 -4.12 4.42
CA GLU A 58 -7.40 -4.99 4.15
C GLU A 58 -8.37 -4.26 3.23
N ILE A 59 -8.64 -4.87 2.07
CA ILE A 59 -9.48 -4.28 1.04
C ILE A 59 -10.81 -5.02 1.03
N HIS A 60 -11.89 -4.31 1.33
CA HIS A 60 -13.23 -4.88 1.33
C HIS A 60 -13.99 -4.42 0.08
N PRO A 61 -14.59 -5.34 -0.71
CA PRO A 61 -15.40 -4.98 -1.86
C PRO A 61 -16.50 -3.97 -1.49
N GLY A 62 -16.53 -2.83 -2.18
CA GLY A 62 -17.54 -1.78 -1.98
C GLY A 62 -17.37 -0.93 -0.72
N LYS A 63 -16.25 -1.03 0.01
CA LYS A 63 -15.92 -0.17 1.14
C LYS A 63 -14.53 0.45 0.99
N GLU A 64 -14.24 1.43 1.82
CA GLU A 64 -12.91 2.00 1.96
C GLU A 64 -11.91 0.97 2.50
N CYS A 65 -10.63 1.14 2.15
CA CYS A 65 -9.53 0.29 2.60
C CYS A 65 -9.25 0.49 4.10
N SER A 66 -9.09 -0.61 4.84
CA SER A 66 -8.65 -0.59 6.23
C SER A 66 -7.12 -0.66 6.30
N ILE A 67 -6.50 0.18 7.12
CA ILE A 67 -5.05 0.15 7.39
C ILE A 67 -4.83 -0.67 8.65
N ILE A 68 -4.26 -1.87 8.52
CA ILE A 68 -3.97 -2.77 9.65
C ILE A 68 -2.60 -2.42 10.26
N SER A 69 -1.62 -2.11 9.41
CA SER A 69 -0.28 -1.69 9.82
C SER A 69 0.33 -0.79 8.76
N LEU A 70 1.12 0.20 9.17
CA LEU A 70 1.77 1.15 8.26
C LEU A 70 3.22 1.37 8.70
N ASP A 71 4.15 1.16 7.76
CA ASP A 71 5.60 1.33 7.97
C ASP A 71 6.14 0.67 9.26
N SER A 72 5.59 -0.50 9.61
CA SER A 72 5.97 -1.23 10.82
C SER A 72 7.30 -1.95 10.65
N THR A 73 8.13 -1.86 11.68
CA THR A 73 9.43 -2.54 11.79
C THR A 73 9.50 -3.42 13.03
N GLU A 74 8.34 -3.75 13.63
CA GLU A 74 8.25 -4.52 14.88
C GLU A 74 8.95 -5.88 14.78
N HIS A 75 8.89 -6.53 13.62
CA HIS A 75 9.55 -7.82 13.38
C HIS A 75 11.09 -7.76 13.34
N LEU A 76 11.69 -6.56 13.35
CA LEU A 76 13.14 -6.37 13.36
C LEU A 76 13.71 -6.24 14.78
N PHE A 77 12.86 -6.17 15.80
CA PHE A 77 13.22 -5.99 17.22
C PHE A 77 12.51 -7.02 18.11
#